data_AF-A0A0E4FV51-F1
#
_entry.id   AF-A0A0E4FV51-F1
#
_cell.length_a   1.000
_cell.length_b   1.000
_cell.length_c   1.000
_cell.angle_alpha   90.00
_cell.angle_beta   90.00
_cell.angle_gamma   90.00
#
_symmetry.space_group_name_H-M   'P 1'
#
loop_
_entity.id
_entity.type
_entity.pdbx_description
1 polymer ?
#
loop_
_entity_poly.entity_id
_entity_poly.type
_entity_poly.pdbx_seq_one_letter_code
_entity_poly.pdbx_strand_id
1 'polypeptide(L)' 'MKTLKAEQINGKAFADLSDARRHINSFIAEVYNKERLHSALGYQSPLEFETAFAQNNVR' A
#
# COMPACT_ATOMS: atom_id res chain seq x y z
N MET A 1 -20.11 -0.14 7.47
CA MET A 1 -18.72 -0.61 7.26
C MET A 1 -17.90 0.52 6.67
N LYS A 2 -17.04 1.16 7.44
CA LYS A 2 -16.01 2.06 6.89
C LYS A 2 -14.83 1.17 6.50
N THR A 3 -14.50 1.11 5.23
CA THR A 3 -13.29 0.39 4.77
C THR A 3 -12.06 1.11 5.30
N LEU A 4 -10.99 0.42 5.65
CA LEU A 4 -9.69 1.00 6.04
C LEU A 4 -9.22 2.13 5.08
N LYS A 5 -9.57 2.05 3.79
CA LYS A 5 -9.34 3.12 2.81
C LYS A 5 -9.95 4.48 3.19
N ALA A 6 -11.06 4.50 3.93
CA ALA A 6 -11.79 5.69 4.34
C ALA A 6 -11.31 6.26 5.68
N GLU A 7 -10.54 5.51 6.48
CA GLU A 7 -9.97 5.98 7.75
C GLU A 7 -8.48 6.35 7.63
N GLN A 8 -7.73 5.71 6.73
CA GLN A 8 -6.32 6.05 6.47
C GLN A 8 -6.13 7.20 5.49
N ILE A 9 -7.09 7.42 4.58
CA ILE A 9 -7.30 8.77 4.03
C ILE A 9 -8.04 9.50 5.14
N ASN A 10 -7.29 9.87 6.18
CA ASN A 10 -7.71 10.82 7.19
C ASN A 10 -8.50 11.89 6.44
N GLY A 11 -9.76 12.15 6.80
CA GLY A 11 -10.71 13.00 6.06
C GLY A 11 -10.29 14.46 5.87
N LYS A 12 -8.98 14.74 5.93
CA LYS A 12 -8.27 15.85 5.33
C LYS A 12 -8.75 16.07 3.91
N ALA A 13 -9.36 17.24 3.72
CA ALA A 13 -9.40 17.85 2.41
C ALA A 13 -7.95 18.01 1.92
N PHE A 14 -7.65 17.47 0.74
CA PHE A 14 -6.42 17.80 0.05
C PHE A 14 -6.51 19.26 -0.40
N ALA A 15 -5.41 20.00 -0.29
CA ALA A 15 -5.37 21.39 -0.73
C ALA A 15 -5.58 21.51 -2.25
N ASP A 16 -5.01 20.56 -3.00
CA ASP A 16 -5.13 20.45 -4.45
C ASP A 16 -4.87 18.99 -4.92
N LEU A 17 -4.93 18.76 -6.24
CA LEU A 17 -4.70 17.45 -6.84
C LEU A 17 -3.26 16.95 -6.63
N SER A 18 -2.28 17.83 -6.57
CA SER A 18 -0.87 17.49 -6.36
C SER A 18 -0.63 17.02 -4.94
N ASP A 19 -1.23 17.70 -3.96
CA ASP A 19 -1.20 17.29 -2.56
C ASP A 19 -1.88 15.93 -2.35
N ALA A 20 -3.02 15.70 -3.00
CA ALA A 20 -3.68 14.39 -3.01
C ALA A 20 -2.76 13.30 -3.59
N ARG A 21 -2.12 13.58 -4.73
CA ARG A 21 -1.19 12.64 -5.36
C ARG A 21 -0.03 12.30 -4.44
N ARG A 22 0.56 13.29 -3.77
CA ARG A 22 1.67 13.08 -2.83
C ARG A 22 1.25 12.18 -1.67
N HIS A 23 0.10 12.46 -1.05
CA HIS A 23 -0.40 11.63 0.05
C HIS A 23 -0.70 10.20 -0.38
N ILE A 24 -1.33 10.02 -1.55
CA ILE A 24 -1.59 8.68 -2.11
C ILE A 24 -0.27 7.93 -2.36
N ASN A 25 0.71 8.59 -2.97
CA ASN A 25 2.00 7.97 -3.25
C ASN A 25 2.71 7.55 -1.95
N SER A 26 2.75 8.43 -0.95
CA SER A 26 3.31 8.11 0.37
C SER A 26 2.57 6.95 1.04
N PHE A 27 1.24 6.94 0.97
CA PHE A 27 0.45 5.85 1.52
C PHE A 27 0.75 4.51 0.82
N ILE A 28 0.84 4.51 -0.50
CA ILE A 28 1.14 3.29 -1.27
C ILE A 28 2.53 2.76 -0.90
N ALA A 29 3.54 3.63 -0.91
CA ALA A 29 4.92 3.25 -0.68
C ALA A 29 5.19 2.80 0.76
N GLU A 30 4.68 3.55 1.74
CA GLU A 30 5.05 3.36 3.14
C GLU A 30 4.12 2.42 3.89
N VAL A 31 2.84 2.35 3.52
CA VAL A 31 1.85 1.57 4.27
C VAL A 31 1.34 0.41 3.45
N TYR A 32 0.78 0.69 2.26
CA TYR A 32 0.13 -0.37 1.48
C TYR A 32 1.12 -1.46 1.07
N ASN A 33 2.22 -1.09 0.40
CA ASN A 33 3.18 -2.06 -0.10
C ASN A 33 3.90 -2.83 1.02
N LYS A 34 4.13 -2.19 2.17
CA LYS A 34 4.90 -2.78 3.28
C LYS A 34 4.03 -3.62 4.22
N GLU A 35 2.83 -3.16 4.53
CA GLU A 35 2.04 -3.70 5.65
C GLU A 35 0.74 -4.38 5.22
N ARG A 36 0.23 -4.11 4.01
CA ARG A 36 -1.09 -4.62 3.62
C ARG A 36 -1.04 -6.10 3.24
N LEU A 37 -1.58 -6.97 4.08
CA LEU A 37 -1.68 -8.39 3.75
C LEU A 37 -2.79 -8.67 2.73
N HIS A 38 -2.47 -9.50 1.74
CA HIS A 38 -3.40 -9.93 0.70
C HIS A 38 -3.64 -11.44 0.76
N SER A 39 -4.90 -11.87 0.88
CA SER A 39 -5.25 -13.30 0.85
C SER A 39 -4.84 -13.98 -0.46
N ALA A 40 -4.91 -13.26 -1.59
CA ALA A 40 -4.44 -13.74 -2.88
C ALA A 40 -2.91 -13.94 -2.96
N LEU A 41 -2.16 -13.26 -2.09
CA LEU A 41 -0.70 -13.41 -1.93
C LEU A 41 -0.36 -14.33 -0.74
N GLY A 42 -1.29 -15.18 -0.30
CA GLY A 42 -1.05 -16.08 0.83
C GLY A 42 -0.88 -15.36 2.17
N TYR A 43 -1.55 -14.22 2.36
CA TYR A 43 -1.41 -13.34 3.53
C TYR A 43 -0.01 -12.71 3.66
N GLN A 44 0.63 -12.39 2.54
CA GLN A 44 1.84 -11.58 2.48
C GLN A 44 1.54 -10.17 2.01
N SER A 45 2.42 -9.22 2.35
CA SER A 45 2.39 -7.88 1.77
C SER A 45 2.94 -7.88 0.33
N PRO A 46 2.59 -6.88 -0.51
CA PRO A 46 3.14 -6.78 -1.85
C PRO A 46 4.67 -6.80 -1.87
N LEU A 47 5.32 -6.10 -0.93
CA LEU A 47 6.77 -6.05 -0.83
C LEU A 47 7.37 -7.41 -0.46
N GLU A 48 6.76 -8.13 0.48
CA GLU A 48 7.21 -9.47 0.87
C GLU A 48 7.10 -10.44 -0.31
N PHE A 49 5.99 -10.37 -1.03
CA PHE A 49 5.75 -11.20 -2.21
C PHE A 49 6.78 -10.92 -3.31
N GLU A 50 7.01 -9.65 -3.67
CA GLU A 50 8.01 -9.27 -4.67
C GLU A 50 9.43 -9.67 -4.26
N THR A 51 9.77 -9.52 -2.98
CA THR A 51 11.08 -9.93 -2.44
C THR A 51 11.28 -11.44 -2.55
N ALA A 52 10.29 -12.24 -2.17
CA ALA A 52 10.32 -13.69 -2.28
C ALA A 52 10.40 -14.13 -3.75
N PHE A 53 9.64 -13.47 -4.63
CA PHE A 53 9.65 -13.72 -6.06
C PHE A 53 11.02 -13.42 -6.68
N ALA A 54 11.61 -12.27 -6.35
CA ALA A 54 12.94 -11.88 -6.82
C ALA A 54 14.02 -12.88 -6.35
N GLN A 55 13.97 -13.32 -5.08
CA GLN A 55 14.90 -14.33 -4.56
C GLN A 55 14.76 -15.69 -5.24
N ASN A 56 13.55 -16.08 -5.62
CA ASN A 56 13.31 -17.34 -6.31
C ASN A 56 13.74 -17.29 -7.78
N ASN A 57 13.64 -16.13 -8.45
CA ASN A 57 14.08 -15.93 -9.83
C ASN A 57 15.61 -15.80 -10.00
N VAL A 58 16.35 -15.64 -8.90
CA VAL A 58 17.83 -15.53 -8.91
C VAL A 58 18.51 -16.91 -8.76
N ARG A 59 17.74 -17.97 -8.49
CA ARG A 59 18.22 -19.36 -8.43
C ARG A 59 18.06 -20.07 -9.78
#